data_AF-E6VFM0-F1
#
_entry.id   AF-E6VFM0-F1
#
_cell.length_a   1.000
_cell.length_b   1.000
_cell.length_c   1.000
_cell.angle_alpha   90.00
_cell.angle_beta   90.00
_cell.angle_gamma   90.00
#
_symmetry.space_group_name_H-M   'P 1'
#
loop_
_entity.id
_entity.type
_entity.pdbx_description
1 polymer ?
#
loop_
_entity_poly.entity_id
_entity_poly.type
_entity_poly.pdbx_seq_one_letter_code
_entity_poly.pdbx_strand_id
1 'polypeptide(L)'
;MGAYQENYGAIDWSKEIPMPRRARPDVTAQRSDFPCPRIASDVMEPVQSQLDGKIYDSKSALRRTYRAAGVIEVGNDPARLKPRKRQKVDDKAIAEAVDKAAARVERGERSLYPGK
;
A
#
# COMPACT_ATOMS: atom_id res chain seq x y z
N MET A 1 26.85 -45.63 -1.70
CA MET A 1 26.50 -44.19 -1.60
C MET A 1 25.00 -44.09 -1.38
N GLY A 2 24.52 -43.03 -0.72
CA GLY A 2 23.09 -42.88 -0.45
C GLY A 2 22.36 -42.42 -1.72
N ALA A 3 21.14 -42.90 -1.95
CA ALA A 3 20.31 -42.58 -3.14
C ALA A 3 20.16 -41.07 -3.42
N TYR A 4 20.34 -40.22 -2.41
CA TYR A 4 20.37 -38.76 -2.55
C TYR A 4 21.57 -38.26 -3.37
N GLN A 5 22.76 -38.83 -3.19
CA GLN A 5 23.99 -38.41 -3.85
C GLN A 5 23.95 -38.74 -5.35
N GLU A 6 23.38 -39.90 -5.70
CA GLU A 6 23.18 -40.32 -7.10
C GLU A 6 22.20 -39.40 -7.83
N ASN A 7 21.09 -39.04 -7.19
CA ASN A 7 20.12 -38.10 -7.76
C ASN A 7 20.70 -36.68 -7.90
N TYR A 8 21.56 -36.24 -6.97
CA TYR A 8 22.17 -34.91 -7.03
C TYR A 8 23.13 -34.75 -8.23
N GLY A 9 23.88 -35.80 -8.56
CA GLY A 9 24.77 -35.81 -9.72
C GLY A 9 24.04 -35.88 -11.07
N ALA A 10 22.77 -36.28 -11.08
CA ALA A 10 21.93 -36.34 -12.28
C ALA A 10 21.25 -35.00 -12.62
N ILE A 11 21.36 -33.99 -11.77
CA ILE A 11 20.78 -32.66 -12.00
C ILE A 11 21.66 -31.89 -13.00
N ASP A 12 21.07 -31.48 -14.12
CA ASP A 12 21.70 -30.58 -15.08
C ASP A 12 21.61 -29.13 -14.61
N TRP A 13 22.64 -28.68 -13.87
CA TRP A 13 22.73 -27.34 -13.30
C TRP A 13 22.93 -26.22 -14.33
N SER A 14 23.16 -26.55 -15.60
CA SER A 14 23.29 -25.54 -16.67
C SER A 14 21.94 -24.95 -17.10
N LYS A 15 20.83 -25.60 -16.73
CA LYS A 15 19.47 -25.17 -17.07
C LYS A 15 18.83 -24.43 -15.90
N GLU A 16 18.08 -23.37 -16.20
CA GLU A 16 17.25 -22.72 -15.20
C GLU A 16 16.21 -23.71 -14.68
N ILE A 17 16.25 -23.99 -13.38
CA ILE A 17 15.23 -24.81 -12.71
C ILE A 17 13.97 -23.94 -12.64
N PRO A 18 12.91 -24.27 -13.40
CA PRO A 18 11.71 -23.44 -13.41
C PRO A 18 11.06 -23.54 -12.04
N MET A 19 11.12 -22.47 -11.25
CA MET A 19 10.32 -22.40 -10.03
C MET A 19 8.85 -22.40 -10.45
N PRO A 20 8.00 -23.29 -9.91
CA PRO A 20 6.59 -23.22 -10.17
C PRO A 20 6.11 -21.85 -9.67
N ARG A 21 5.56 -21.03 -10.57
CA ARG A 21 4.94 -19.77 -10.19
C ARG A 21 3.84 -20.14 -9.21
N ARG A 22 4.03 -19.83 -7.91
CA ARG A 22 2.96 -19.99 -6.92
C ARG A 22 1.77 -19.18 -7.41
N ALA A 23 0.78 -19.86 -7.97
CA ALA A 23 -0.50 -19.25 -8.29
C ALA A 23 -1.08 -18.79 -6.95
N ARG A 24 -0.96 -17.49 -6.66
CA ARG A 24 -1.75 -16.91 -5.57
C ARG A 24 -3.19 -17.13 -6.01
N PRO A 25 -4.03 -17.84 -5.25
CA PRO A 25 -5.42 -17.98 -5.62
C PRO A 25 -6.01 -16.58 -5.70
N ASP A 26 -6.83 -16.31 -6.72
CA ASP A 26 -7.45 -15.00 -6.98
C ASP A 26 -8.58 -14.70 -5.98
N VAL A 27 -8.42 -15.16 -4.74
CA VAL A 27 -9.34 -14.86 -3.65
C VAL A 27 -9.05 -13.43 -3.27
N THR A 28 -10.02 -12.55 -3.55
CA THR A 28 -10.02 -11.20 -2.99
C THR A 28 -9.78 -11.31 -1.49
N ALA A 29 -8.66 -10.77 -1.00
CA ALA A 29 -8.31 -10.83 0.41
C ALA A 29 -9.50 -10.31 1.22
N GLN A 30 -10.12 -11.18 2.02
CA GLN A 30 -11.20 -10.75 2.90
C GLN A 30 -10.62 -9.75 3.89
N ARG A 31 -11.39 -8.69 4.21
CA ARG A 31 -10.92 -7.60 5.09
C ARG A 31 -10.57 -8.09 6.51
N SER A 32 -11.15 -9.21 6.94
CA SER A 32 -10.97 -9.83 8.26
C SER A 32 -11.36 -11.32 8.23
N ASP A 33 -10.87 -12.08 9.21
CA ASP A 33 -11.19 -13.52 9.38
C ASP A 33 -12.67 -13.79 9.68
N PHE A 34 -13.38 -12.78 10.20
CA PHE A 34 -14.83 -12.78 10.37
C PHE A 34 -15.45 -11.67 9.53
N PRO A 35 -15.92 -11.96 8.31
CA PRO A 35 -16.56 -10.97 7.45
C PRO A 35 -17.95 -10.62 7.99
N CYS A 36 -18.07 -9.45 8.63
CA CYS A 36 -19.37 -8.88 9.01
C CYS A 36 -19.70 -7.67 8.11
N PRO A 37 -20.99 -7.44 7.80
CA PRO A 37 -21.38 -6.24 7.08
C PRO A 37 -21.07 -5.00 7.92
N ARG A 38 -20.41 -4.01 7.31
CA ARG A 38 -20.20 -2.71 7.94
C ARG A 38 -21.53 -1.96 7.98
N ILE A 39 -22.10 -1.82 9.17
CA ILE A 39 -23.33 -1.06 9.39
C ILE A 39 -22.94 0.41 9.65
N ALA A 40 -23.50 1.33 8.88
CA ALA A 40 -23.40 2.77 9.13
C ALA A 40 -24.80 3.29 9.45
N SER A 41 -25.05 3.63 10.72
CA SER A 41 -26.35 4.14 11.16
C SER A 41 -26.60 5.55 10.65
N ASP A 42 -27.84 5.84 10.25
CA ASP A 42 -28.26 7.17 9.81
C ASP A 42 -28.53 8.13 10.98
N VAL A 43 -28.85 7.58 12.15
CA VAL A 43 -29.11 8.35 13.38
C VAL A 43 -27.85 9.06 13.86
N MET A 44 -28.01 10.30 14.29
CA MET A 44 -27.01 11.13 14.96
C MET A 44 -27.62 11.88 16.15
N GLU A 45 -26.77 12.43 17.01
CA GLU A 45 -27.22 13.39 18.02
C GLU A 45 -27.93 14.57 17.33
N PRO A 46 -29.00 15.13 17.92
CA PRO A 46 -29.72 16.25 17.32
C PRO A 46 -28.81 17.45 17.06
N VAL A 47 -28.62 17.81 15.79
CA VAL A 47 -27.78 18.94 15.37
C VAL A 47 -28.62 19.98 14.66
N GLN A 48 -28.38 21.24 15.00
CA GLN A 48 -28.97 22.36 14.27
C GLN A 48 -28.21 22.62 12.96
N SER A 49 -28.93 22.53 11.84
CA SER A 49 -28.45 22.92 10.53
C SER A 49 -28.21 24.42 10.46
N GLN A 50 -27.03 24.81 9.97
CA GLN A 50 -26.67 26.23 9.78
C GLN A 50 -27.27 26.83 8.49
N LEU A 51 -27.81 26.00 7.62
CA LEU A 51 -28.45 26.45 6.37
C LEU A 51 -29.86 27.00 6.62
N ASP A 52 -30.65 26.30 7.43
CA ASP A 52 -32.08 26.55 7.62
C ASP A 52 -32.51 26.65 9.09
N GLY A 53 -31.58 26.47 10.04
CA GLY A 53 -31.82 26.61 11.48
C GLY A 53 -32.62 25.46 12.11
N LYS A 54 -32.96 24.41 11.34
CA LYS A 54 -33.76 23.28 11.83
C LYS A 54 -32.87 22.23 12.52
N ILE A 55 -33.45 21.52 13.47
CA ILE A 55 -32.78 20.41 14.17
C ILE A 55 -33.02 19.11 13.41
N TYR A 56 -31.95 18.36 13.17
CA TYR A 56 -31.98 17.05 12.51
C TYR A 56 -31.35 15.99 13.39
N ASP A 57 -31.96 14.80 13.41
CA ASP A 57 -31.46 13.57 14.04
C ASP A 57 -31.00 12.52 13.01
N SER A 58 -31.28 12.76 11.72
CA SER A 58 -30.91 11.92 10.58
C SER A 58 -29.84 12.60 9.71
N LYS A 59 -28.72 11.90 9.51
CA LYS A 59 -27.61 12.35 8.64
C LYS A 59 -28.08 12.50 7.19
N SER A 60 -28.89 11.57 6.70
CA SER A 60 -29.42 11.58 5.33
C SER A 60 -30.38 12.75 5.10
N ALA A 61 -31.25 13.06 6.06
CA ALA A 61 -32.15 14.21 6.01
C ALA A 61 -31.36 15.52 5.94
N LEU A 62 -30.35 15.69 6.81
CA LEU A 62 -29.48 16.87 6.80
C LEU A 62 -28.71 17.01 5.47
N ARG A 63 -28.13 15.92 4.95
CA ARG A 63 -27.40 15.97 3.67
C ARG A 63 -28.30 16.28 2.48
N ARG A 64 -29.56 15.85 2.53
CA ARG A 64 -30.55 16.17 1.48
C ARG A 64 -30.79 17.67 1.39
N THR A 65 -30.88 18.39 2.51
CA THR A 65 -31.07 19.85 2.48
C THR A 65 -29.84 20.58 1.94
N TYR A 66 -28.65 20.17 2.37
CA TYR A 66 -27.39 20.72 1.85
C TYR A 66 -27.24 20.52 0.34
N ARG A 67 -27.55 19.33 -0.18
CA ARG A 67 -27.52 19.06 -1.63
C ARG A 67 -28.55 19.89 -2.40
N ALA A 68 -29.76 20.04 -1.86
CA ALA A 68 -30.80 20.86 -2.48
C ALA A 68 -30.41 22.34 -2.55
N ALA A 69 -29.64 22.82 -1.57
CA ALA A 69 -29.10 24.18 -1.55
C ALA A 69 -27.79 24.35 -2.34
N GLY A 70 -27.27 23.30 -2.99
CA GLY A 70 -26.03 23.36 -3.77
C GLY A 70 -24.75 23.39 -2.92
N VAL A 71 -24.82 23.06 -1.63
CA VAL A 71 -23.64 22.98 -0.75
C VAL A 71 -22.83 21.73 -1.10
N ILE A 72 -21.50 21.88 -1.14
CA ILE A 72 -20.55 20.78 -1.39
C ILE A 72 -20.13 20.15 -0.06
N GLU A 73 -20.41 18.85 0.12
CA GLU A 73 -19.95 18.08 1.28
C GLU A 73 -18.42 17.88 1.23
N VAL A 74 -17.68 18.65 2.04
CA VAL A 74 -16.21 18.53 2.16
C VAL A 74 -15.85 17.21 2.84
N GLY A 75 -14.82 16.51 2.33
CA GLY A 75 -14.29 15.27 2.89
C GLY A 75 -14.70 13.98 2.16
N ASN A 76 -15.67 14.07 1.23
CA ASN A 76 -15.99 13.02 0.27
C ASN A 76 -15.40 13.31 -1.13
N ASP A 77 -14.28 14.03 -1.19
CA ASP A 77 -13.61 14.34 -2.45
C ASP A 77 -12.92 13.07 -2.99
N PRO A 78 -13.24 12.61 -4.22
CA PRO A 78 -12.56 11.48 -4.84
C PRO A 78 -11.04 11.69 -4.98
N ALA A 79 -10.56 12.94 -4.98
CA ALA A 79 -9.14 13.26 -4.96
C ALA A 79 -8.42 12.69 -3.72
N ARG A 80 -9.11 12.52 -2.59
CA ARG A 80 -8.53 11.91 -1.37
C ARG A 80 -8.17 10.43 -1.57
N LEU A 81 -8.84 9.75 -2.50
CA LEU A 81 -8.54 8.36 -2.86
C LEU A 81 -7.39 8.25 -3.87
N LYS A 82 -6.93 9.36 -4.46
CA LYS A 82 -5.83 9.32 -5.42
C LYS A 82 -4.55 8.86 -4.70
N PRO A 83 -3.86 7.82 -5.19
CA PRO A 83 -2.60 7.40 -4.61
C PRO A 83 -1.60 8.56 -4.70
N ARG A 84 -0.86 8.79 -3.62
CA ARG A 84 0.23 9.78 -3.63
C ARG A 84 1.22 9.42 -4.73
N LYS A 85 1.54 10.39 -5.59
CA LYS A 85 2.57 10.23 -6.60
C LYS A 85 3.90 10.02 -5.89
N ARG A 86 4.47 8.81 -6.01
CA ARG A 86 5.82 8.55 -5.51
C ARG A 86 6.79 9.42 -6.29
N GLN A 87 7.76 10.00 -5.58
CA GLN A 87 8.87 10.69 -6.25
C GLN A 87 9.57 9.67 -7.16
N LYS A 88 9.86 10.08 -8.40
CA LYS A 88 10.60 9.24 -9.32
C LYS A 88 12.04 9.18 -8.81
N VAL A 89 12.52 7.97 -8.55
CA VAL A 89 13.89 7.73 -8.16
C VAL A 89 14.77 7.91 -9.40
N ASP A 90 15.93 8.55 -9.23
CA ASP A 90 16.93 8.66 -10.30
C ASP A 90 17.89 7.46 -10.23
N ASP A 91 17.60 6.45 -11.06
CA ASP A 91 18.35 5.19 -11.07
C ASP A 91 19.83 5.40 -11.42
N LYS A 92 20.15 6.42 -12.23
CA LYS A 92 21.55 6.73 -12.61
C LYS A 92 22.33 7.26 -11.42
N ALA A 93 21.76 8.21 -10.68
CA ALA A 93 22.40 8.76 -9.50
C ALA A 93 22.63 7.69 -8.42
N ILE A 94 21.72 6.72 -8.30
CA ILE A 94 21.91 5.58 -7.39
C ILE A 94 23.05 4.68 -7.88
N ALA A 95 23.07 4.31 -9.16
CA ALA A 95 24.13 3.48 -9.71
C ALA A 95 25.51 4.12 -9.52
N GLU A 96 25.65 5.41 -9.87
CA GLU A 96 26.90 6.17 -9.67
C GLU A 96 27.32 6.24 -8.19
N ALA A 97 26.37 6.40 -7.27
CA ALA A 97 26.65 6.40 -5.84
C ALA A 97 27.13 5.03 -5.34
N VAL A 98 26.53 3.94 -5.84
CA VAL A 98 26.92 2.56 -5.51
C VAL A 98 28.30 2.25 -6.07
N ASP A 99 28.57 2.58 -7.33
CA ASP A 99 29.87 2.35 -7.97
C ASP A 99 30.98 3.11 -7.24
N LYS A 100 30.72 4.37 -6.87
CA LYS A 100 31.64 5.18 -6.07
C LYS A 100 31.89 4.57 -4.69
N ALA A 101 30.87 4.01 -4.05
CA ALA A 101 31.02 3.35 -2.75
C ALA A 101 31.82 2.05 -2.88
N ALA A 102 31.57 1.25 -3.91
CA ALA A 102 32.32 0.02 -4.20
C ALA A 102 33.81 0.33 -4.43
N ALA A 103 34.12 1.32 -5.27
CA ALA A 103 35.49 1.73 -5.56
C ALA A 103 36.26 2.20 -4.32
N ARG A 104 35.58 2.82 -3.34
CA ARG A 104 36.19 3.21 -2.05
C ARG A 104 36.54 1.98 -1.21
N VAL A 105 35.64 1.00 -1.14
CA VAL A 105 35.87 -0.25 -0.42
C VAL A 105 37.02 -1.04 -1.04
N GLU A 106 37.09 -1.12 -2.37
CA GLU A 106 38.18 -1.77 -3.10
C GLU A 106 39.53 -1.09 -2.86
N ARG A 107 39.55 0.23 -2.73
CA ARG A 107 40.74 1.00 -2.35
C ARG A 107 41.19 0.73 -0.90
N GLY A 108 40.43 -0.04 -0.14
CA GLY A 108 40.72 -0.37 1.26
C GLY A 108 40.21 0.68 2.25
N GLU A 109 39.41 1.65 1.80
CA GLU A 109 38.72 2.59 2.69
C GLU A 109 37.60 1.82 3.42
N ARG A 110 37.92 1.21 4.56
CA ARG A 110 36.97 0.54 5.45
C ARG A 110 36.74 1.42 6.68
N SER A 111 35.46 1.74 6.95
CA SER A 111 35.01 2.61 8.04
C SER A 111 35.49 4.07 7.95
N LEU A 112 34.70 4.90 7.24
CA LEU A 112 34.83 6.36 7.29
C LEU A 112 34.06 6.99 8.47
N TYR A 113 33.44 6.18 9.34
CA TYR A 113 32.83 6.62 10.59
C TYR A 113 33.60 6.03 11.79
N PRO A 114 34.68 6.69 12.24
CA PRO A 114 35.26 6.39 13.54
C PRO A 114 34.30 6.91 14.62
N GLY A 115 33.51 6.00 15.22
CA GLY A 115 32.72 6.30 16.42
C GLY A 115 31.23 6.56 16.18
N LYS A 116 30.45 5.48 16.23
CA LYS A 116 29.36 5.35 17.20
C LYS A 116 29.50 4.01 17.89
#